data_AF-A0A1H1GMU1-F1
#
_entry.id   AF-A0A1H1GMU1-F1
#
_cell.length_a   1.000
_cell.length_b   1.000
_cell.length_c   1.000
_cell.angle_alpha   90.00
_cell.angle_beta   90.00
_cell.angle_gamma   90.00
#
_symmetry.space_group_name_H-M   'P 1'
#
loop_
_entity.id
_entity.type
_entity.pdbx_description
1 polymer ?
#
loop_
_entity_poly.entity_id
_entity_poly.type
_entity_poly.pdbx_seq_one_letter_code
_entity_poly.pdbx_strand_id
1 'polypeptide(L)'
;MSDDAPVEGDEYSHTDGTTEIVYLTEDGRVLTLREYPSTNAFEDAVETAAYRGINEAVAALPGREEFLDTELPGDADEDDGPARNDAPEE
;
A
#
# COMPACT_ATOMS: atom_id res chain seq x y z
N MET A 1 9.06 4.39 21.64
CA MET A 1 8.93 4.01 20.22
C MET A 1 8.98 2.50 20.24
N SER A 2 7.88 1.84 19.85
CA SER A 2 7.78 0.39 19.96
C SER A 2 8.87 -0.26 19.11
N ASP A 3 9.62 -1.17 19.72
CA ASP A 3 10.69 -2.00 19.15
C ASP A 3 10.11 -3.10 18.24
N ASP A 4 9.11 -2.75 17.42
CA ASP A 4 8.48 -3.70 16.50
C ASP A 4 9.20 -3.64 15.15
N ALA A 5 9.48 -4.81 14.59
CA ALA A 5 10.03 -4.90 13.25
C ALA A 5 9.03 -4.28 12.26
N PRO A 6 9.50 -3.65 11.17
CA PRO A 6 8.60 -3.13 10.16
C PRO A 6 7.72 -4.26 9.62
N VAL A 7 6.43 -4.00 9.44
CA VAL A 7 5.47 -4.94 8.87
C VAL A 7 4.98 -4.45 7.51
N GLU A 8 4.49 -5.37 6.69
CA GLU A 8 3.88 -5.04 5.40
C GLU A 8 2.74 -4.02 5.59
N GLY A 9 2.79 -2.94 4.82
CA GLY A 9 1.85 -1.82 4.89
C GLY A 9 2.22 -0.71 5.86
N ASP A 10 3.30 -0.83 6.66
CA ASP A 10 3.79 0.30 7.46
C ASP A 10 4.15 1.49 6.55
N GLU A 11 3.68 2.68 6.93
CA GLU A 11 3.92 3.93 6.21
C GLU A 11 4.74 4.90 7.05
N TYR A 12 5.75 5.51 6.41
CA TYR A 12 6.68 6.45 7.01
C TYR A 12 6.71 7.74 6.17
N SER A 13 6.49 8.88 6.82
CA SER A 13 6.70 10.19 6.19
C SER A 13 8.07 10.75 6.55
N HIS A 14 8.81 11.21 5.55
CA HIS A 14 10.11 11.85 5.72
C HIS A 14 9.99 13.38 5.69
N THR A 15 10.98 14.08 6.27
CA THR A 15 10.98 15.56 6.37
C THR A 15 11.15 16.26 5.02
N ASP A 16 11.64 15.56 4.02
CA ASP A 16 11.76 16.03 2.62
C ASP A 16 10.44 15.88 1.84
N GLY A 17 9.40 15.33 2.47
CA GLY A 17 8.09 15.09 1.86
C GLY A 17 7.98 13.75 1.13
N THR A 18 9.01 12.89 1.17
CA THR A 18 8.91 11.51 0.67
C THR A 18 8.05 10.67 1.61
N THR A 19 7.15 9.88 1.03
CA THR A 19 6.41 8.82 1.74
C THR A 19 7.02 7.47 1.38
N GLU A 20 7.28 6.64 2.37
CA GLU A 20 7.83 5.30 2.21
C GLU A 20 6.87 4.26 2.79
N ILE A 21 6.50 3.27 2.00
CA ILE A 21 5.57 2.19 2.38
C ILE A 21 6.32 0.86 2.31
N VAL A 22 6.23 0.06 3.37
CA VAL A 22 6.79 -1.30 3.40
C VAL A 22 5.94 -2.22 2.51
N TYR A 23 6.55 -2.74 1.45
CA TYR A 23 5.90 -3.67 0.52
C TYR A 23 6.13 -5.13 0.89
N LEU A 24 7.32 -5.48 1.38
CA LEU A 24 7.66 -6.85 1.77
C LEU A 24 8.75 -6.84 2.83
N THR A 25 8.64 -7.72 3.81
CA THR A 25 9.74 -8.07 4.71
C THR A 25 10.09 -9.54 4.57
N GLU A 26 11.32 -9.84 4.12
CA GLU A 26 11.77 -11.21 3.88
C GLU A 26 13.26 -11.35 4.21
N ASP A 27 13.63 -12.38 4.97
CA ASP A 27 15.03 -12.69 5.35
C ASP A 27 15.82 -11.50 5.92
N GLY A 28 15.16 -10.68 6.75
CA GLY A 28 15.77 -9.50 7.36
C GLY A 28 16.00 -8.33 6.38
N ARG A 29 15.40 -8.40 5.19
CA ARG A 29 15.35 -7.31 4.20
C ARG A 29 13.98 -6.71 4.17
N VAL A 30 13.94 -5.41 3.88
CA VAL A 30 12.71 -4.64 3.69
C VAL A 30 12.72 -4.15 2.26
N LEU A 31 11.67 -4.45 1.50
CA LEU A 31 11.40 -3.85 0.21
C LEU A 31 10.35 -2.76 0.41
N THR A 32 10.59 -1.58 -0.13
CA THR A 32 9.72 -0.42 0.05
C THR A 32 9.31 0.20 -1.28
N LEU A 33 8.15 0.85 -1.28
CA LEU A 33 7.71 1.79 -2.31
C LEU A 33 7.94 3.21 -1.78
N ARG A 34 8.54 4.09 -2.59
CA ARG A 34 8.77 5.50 -2.22
C ARG A 34 8.02 6.42 -3.17
N GLU A 35 7.14 7.24 -2.62
CA GLU A 35 6.52 8.35 -3.32
C GLU A 35 7.32 9.63 -3.03
N TYR A 36 7.73 10.32 -4.09
CA TYR A 36 8.43 11.60 -3.98
C TYR A 36 7.45 12.75 -4.24
N PRO A 37 7.61 13.89 -3.55
CA PRO A 37 6.69 15.02 -3.72
C PRO A 37 6.80 15.67 -5.11
N SER A 38 7.86 15.37 -5.87
CA SER A 38 8.03 15.79 -7.26
C SER A 38 9.06 14.92 -7.98
N THR A 39 9.07 14.98 -9.32
CA THR A 39 10.11 14.35 -10.14
C THR A 39 11.50 14.87 -9.83
N ASN A 40 11.67 16.18 -9.59
CA ASN A 40 12.97 16.76 -9.23
C ASN A 40 13.49 16.18 -7.91
N ALA A 41 12.61 16.00 -6.92
CA ALA A 41 13.00 15.37 -5.65
C ALA A 41 13.44 13.91 -5.84
N PHE A 42 12.81 13.18 -6.77
CA PHE A 42 13.28 11.86 -7.17
C PHE A 42 14.66 11.92 -7.83
N GLU A 43 14.87 12.82 -8.79
CA GLU A 43 16.15 13.02 -9.49
C GLU A 43 17.29 13.33 -8.50
N ASP A 44 17.05 14.26 -7.58
CA ASP A 44 17.99 14.61 -6.51
C ASP A 44 18.29 13.39 -5.61
N ALA A 45 17.27 12.61 -5.24
CA ALA A 45 17.44 11.43 -4.39
C ALA A 45 18.26 10.31 -5.06
N VAL A 46 18.11 10.14 -6.39
CA VAL A 46 18.84 9.10 -7.14
C VAL A 46 20.15 9.59 -7.75
N GLU A 47 20.51 10.87 -7.61
CA GLU A 47 21.75 11.45 -8.17
C GLU A 47 22.99 10.65 -7.75
N THR A 48 23.01 10.20 -6.50
CA THR A 48 24.13 9.44 -5.93
C THR A 48 23.97 7.92 -6.10
N ALA A 49 22.85 7.46 -6.67
CA ALA A 49 22.56 6.05 -6.85
C ALA A 49 23.22 5.48 -8.11
N ALA A 50 23.56 4.20 -8.07
CA ALA A 50 24.02 3.48 -9.25
C ALA A 50 22.81 2.89 -9.99
N TYR A 51 22.49 3.42 -11.17
CA TYR A 51 21.47 2.82 -12.04
C TYR A 51 21.90 1.40 -12.46
N ARG A 52 21.04 0.41 -12.18
CA ARG A 52 21.30 -1.02 -12.45
C ARG A 52 20.50 -1.59 -13.63
N GLY A 53 19.73 -0.76 -14.33
CA GLY A 53 18.83 -1.18 -15.40
C GLY A 53 17.38 -1.32 -14.93
N ILE A 54 16.55 -1.89 -15.80
CA ILE A 54 15.13 -2.13 -15.54
C ILE A 54 14.99 -3.50 -14.86
N ASN A 55 14.23 -3.55 -13.77
CA ASN A 55 13.79 -4.82 -13.23
C ASN A 55 12.62 -5.33 -14.10
N GLU A 56 12.91 -6.22 -15.04
CA GLU A 56 11.94 -6.75 -16.01
C GLU A 56 10.75 -7.45 -15.34
N ALA A 57 10.95 -8.09 -14.17
CA ALA A 57 9.87 -8.74 -13.44
C ALA A 57 8.86 -7.71 -12.91
N VAL A 58 9.34 -6.56 -12.43
CA VAL A 58 8.48 -5.45 -11.97
C VAL A 58 7.87 -4.72 -13.16
N ALA A 59 8.63 -4.48 -14.23
CA ALA A 59 8.14 -3.81 -15.43
C ALA A 59 7.05 -4.62 -16.17
N ALA A 60 7.04 -5.94 -15.98
CA ALA A 60 6.01 -6.83 -16.51
C ALA A 60 4.75 -6.90 -15.65
N LEU A 61 4.72 -6.26 -14.48
CA LEU A 61 3.50 -6.20 -13.67
C LEU A 61 2.39 -5.44 -14.41
N PRO A 62 1.12 -5.84 -14.23
CA PRO A 62 0.00 -5.14 -14.84
C PRO A 62 -0.01 -3.67 -14.42
N GLY A 63 -0.34 -2.77 -15.35
CA GLY A 63 -0.57 -1.37 -15.05
C GLY A 63 -1.79 -1.19 -14.14
N ARG A 64 -1.94 -0.01 -13.53
CA ARG A 64 -3.10 0.31 -12.68
C ARG A 64 -4.43 0.08 -13.40
N GLU A 65 -4.47 0.25 -14.72
CA GLU A 65 -5.67 0.12 -15.55
C GLU A 65 -6.29 -1.28 -15.45
N GLU A 66 -5.47 -2.32 -15.26
CA GLU A 66 -5.90 -3.71 -15.12
C GLU A 66 -6.58 -3.99 -13.76
N PHE A 67 -6.36 -3.11 -12.78
CA PHE A 67 -6.96 -3.22 -11.45
C PHE A 67 -8.21 -2.34 -11.29
N LEU A 68 -8.45 -1.39 -12.21
CA LEU A 68 -9.64 -0.52 -12.18
C LEU A 68 -10.91 -1.23 -12.64
N ASP A 69 -10.79 -2.28 -13.46
CA ASP A 69 -11.92 -3.08 -13.95
C ASP A 69 -12.34 -4.20 -12.99
N THR A 70 -11.63 -4.39 -11.89
CA THR A 70 -12.07 -5.28 -10.81
C THR A 70 -13.09 -4.53 -9.98
N GLU A 71 -14.37 -4.87 -10.17
CA GLU A 71 -15.38 -4.64 -9.13
C GLU A 71 -14.85 -5.34 -7.87
N LEU A 72 -14.25 -4.57 -6.95
CA LEU A 72 -13.95 -5.06 -5.62
C LEU A 72 -15.27 -5.65 -5.10
N PRO A 73 -15.28 -6.87 -4.54
CA PRO A 73 -16.50 -7.40 -3.95
C PRO A 73 -17.00 -6.34 -2.97
N GLY A 74 -18.12 -5.70 -3.33
CA GLY A 74 -18.73 -4.68 -2.50
C GLY A 74 -18.91 -5.27 -1.13
N ASP A 75 -18.49 -4.53 -0.09
CA ASP A 75 -18.50 -4.95 1.31
C ASP A 75 -19.62 -5.96 1.56
N ALA A 76 -19.24 -7.23 1.60
CA ALA A 76 -20.18 -8.32 1.74
C ALA A 76 -20.79 -8.19 3.14
N ASP A 77 -22.05 -7.76 3.15
CA ASP A 77 -23.05 -8.08 4.15
C ASP A 77 -22.80 -7.54 5.57
N GLU A 78 -23.14 -6.26 5.80
CA GLU A 78 -23.97 -5.96 6.98
C GLU A 78 -25.40 -6.39 6.66
N ASP A 79 -25.61 -7.72 6.67
CA ASP A 79 -26.91 -8.38 6.79
C ASP A 79 -27.49 -8.02 8.17
N ASP A 80 -28.03 -6.81 8.30
CA ASP A 80 -28.94 -6.46 9.40
C ASP A 80 -30.26 -7.17 9.11
N GLY A 81 -30.26 -8.48 9.39
CA GLY A 81 -31.40 -9.37 9.21
C GLY A 81 -32.65 -8.77 9.87
N PRO A 82 -33.87 -9.08 9.37
CA PRO A 82 -35.08 -8.41 9.83
C PRO A 82 -35.23 -8.60 11.35
N ALA A 83 -35.24 -7.47 12.06
CA ALA A 83 -35.57 -7.40 13.48
C ALA A 83 -36.80 -8.27 13.74
N ARG A 84 -36.60 -9.34 14.52
CA ARG A 84 -37.67 -10.25 14.91
C ARG A 84 -38.81 -9.42 15.53
N ASN A 85 -40.01 -9.63 15.01
CA ASN A 85 -41.25 -9.26 15.67
C ASN A 85 -41.26 -9.85 17.08
N ASP A 86 -41.04 -9.01 18.08
CA ASP A 86 -41.57 -9.23 19.43
C ASP A 86 -42.51 -8.08 19.73
N ALA A 87 -43.79 -8.31 19.44
CA ALA A 87 -44.88 -7.53 20.02
C ALA A 87 -44.92 -7.85 21.52
N PRO A 88 -44.92 -6.86 22.43
CA PRO A 88 -45.48 -7.07 23.74
C PRO A 88 -46.99 -6.90 23.64
N GLU A 89 -47.71 -7.94 24.07
CA GLU A 89 -49.13 -7.89 24.42
C GLU A 89 -49.35 -6.80 25.48
N GLU A 90 -50.24 -5.83 25.23
CA GLU A 90 -51.15 -5.20 26.23
C GLU A 90 -52.40 -4.61 25.54
#